data_AF-A0A962VK59-F1
#
_entry.id   AF-A0A962VK59-F1
#
_cell.length_a   1.000
_cell.length_b   1.000
_cell.length_c   1.000
_cell.angle_alpha   90.00
_cell.angle_beta   90.00
_cell.angle_gamma   90.00
#
_symmetry.space_group_name_H-M   'P 1'
#
loop_
_entity.id
_entity.type
_entity.pdbx_description
1 polymer ?
#
loop_
_entity_poly.entity_id
_entity_poly.type
_entity_poly.pdbx_seq_one_letter_code
_entity_poly.pdbx_strand_id
1 'polypeptide(L)'
;MRQALQQAERLLRGYGRNYEANLVAIALTTFDRDPQAACRAINCDEWWNGTTAVAAVDLAVAGGFTAQSRTDAQDLRQALLVIFTTMRAYGELNAAGEVVVSQFRKWKKSHV
;
A
#
# COMPACT_ATOMS: atom_id res chain seq x y z
N MET A 1 -10.32 0.21 4.32
CA MET A 1 -9.22 -0.70 4.67
C MET A 1 -9.33 -2.07 4.01
N ARG A 2 -10.31 -2.93 4.36
CA ARG A 2 -10.40 -4.32 3.85
C ARG A 2 -10.24 -4.46 2.33
N GLN A 3 -11.07 -3.77 1.54
CA GLN A 3 -10.99 -3.80 0.07
C GLN A 3 -9.64 -3.30 -0.47
N ALA A 4 -9.04 -2.30 0.19
CA ALA A 4 -7.73 -1.79 -0.21
C ALA A 4 -6.62 -2.82 0.06
N LEU A 5 -6.68 -3.53 1.19
CA LEU A 5 -5.76 -4.63 1.49
C LEU A 5 -5.94 -5.78 0.48
N GLN A 6 -7.17 -6.18 0.16
CA GLN A 6 -7.45 -7.20 -0.86
C GLN A 6 -6.91 -6.81 -2.25
N GLN A 7 -7.13 -5.55 -2.65
CA GLN A 7 -6.61 -5.03 -3.92
C GLN A 7 -5.08 -5.04 -3.94
N ALA A 8 -4.45 -4.52 -2.89
CA ALA A 8 -3.00 -4.47 -2.79
C ALA A 8 -2.38 -5.87 -2.82
N GLU A 9 -2.94 -6.83 -2.06
CA GLU A 9 -2.48 -8.22 -2.05
C GLU A 9 -2.54 -8.83 -3.46
N ARG A 10 -3.71 -8.72 -4.12
CA ARG A 10 -3.94 -9.28 -5.45
C ARG A 10 -2.95 -8.72 -6.46
N LEU A 11 -2.74 -7.41 -6.46
CA LEU A 11 -1.81 -6.74 -7.36
C LEU A 11 -0.37 -7.19 -7.09
N LEU A 12 0.09 -7.11 -5.84
CA LEU A 12 1.46 -7.51 -5.47
C LEU A 12 1.74 -8.96 -5.86
N ARG A 13 0.80 -9.87 -5.60
CA ARG A 13 0.90 -11.28 -5.98
C ARG A 13 0.95 -11.46 -7.50
N GLY A 14 0.15 -10.71 -8.25
CA GLY A 14 0.15 -10.72 -9.73
C GLY A 14 1.49 -10.33 -10.35
N TYR A 15 2.28 -9.50 -9.67
CA TYR A 15 3.62 -9.07 -10.10
C TYR A 15 4.76 -9.83 -9.42
N GLY A 16 4.49 -10.95 -8.74
CA GLY A 16 5.50 -11.79 -8.08
C GLY A 16 6.12 -11.16 -6.83
N ARG A 17 5.53 -10.10 -6.26
CA ARG A 17 5.94 -9.44 -5.02
C ARG A 17 5.40 -10.20 -3.81
N ASN A 18 5.83 -11.46 -3.68
CA ASN A 18 5.26 -12.42 -2.73
C ASN A 18 5.49 -12.01 -1.27
N TYR A 19 6.63 -11.38 -0.96
CA TYR A 19 6.92 -10.93 0.39
C TYR A 19 5.93 -9.85 0.82
N GLU A 20 5.81 -8.80 0.02
CA GLU A 20 4.92 -7.67 0.25
C GLU A 20 3.45 -8.11 0.23
N ALA A 21 3.08 -9.00 -0.70
CA ALA A 21 1.74 -9.59 -0.72
C ALA A 21 1.42 -10.35 0.58
N ASN A 22 2.38 -11.08 1.14
CA ASN A 22 2.17 -11.79 2.40
C ASN A 22 2.03 -10.83 3.59
N LEU A 23 2.79 -9.72 3.63
CA LEU A 23 2.59 -8.67 4.64
C LEU A 23 1.17 -8.10 4.57
N VAL A 24 0.67 -7.84 3.35
CA VAL A 24 -0.70 -7.34 3.13
C VAL A 24 -1.74 -8.38 3.54
N ALA A 25 -1.52 -9.66 3.24
CA ALA A 25 -2.43 -10.75 3.63
C ALA A 25 -2.53 -10.89 5.16
N ILE A 26 -1.40 -10.82 5.87
CA ILE A 26 -1.36 -10.83 7.34
C ILE A 26 -2.14 -9.63 7.90
N ALA A 27 -1.92 -8.44 7.33
CA ALA A 27 -2.65 -7.24 7.72
C ALA A 27 -4.16 -7.36 7.46
N LEU A 28 -4.58 -7.98 6.36
CA LEU A 28 -5.98 -8.25 6.04
C LEU A 28 -6.62 -9.19 7.07
N THR A 29 -6.00 -10.33 7.34
CA THR A 29 -6.50 -11.29 8.35
C THR A 29 -6.54 -10.65 9.74
N THR A 30 -5.52 -9.87 10.10
CA THR A 30 -5.49 -9.15 11.37
C THR A 30 -6.60 -8.11 11.43
N PHE A 31 -6.84 -7.35 10.36
CA PHE A 31 -7.87 -6.31 10.33
C PHE A 31 -9.28 -6.88 10.48
N ASP A 32 -9.55 -8.06 9.92
CA ASP A 32 -10.83 -8.75 10.07
C ASP A 32 -11.10 -9.18 11.53
N ARG A 33 -10.04 -9.42 12.32
CA ARG A 33 -10.13 -9.81 13.73
C ARG A 33 -10.08 -8.62 14.69
N ASP A 34 -9.14 -7.72 14.47
CA ASP A 34 -8.84 -6.55 15.29
C ASP A 34 -8.31 -5.41 14.39
N PRO A 35 -9.19 -4.49 13.97
CA PRO A 35 -8.82 -3.35 13.14
C PRO A 35 -7.72 -2.46 13.75
N GLN A 36 -7.72 -2.27 15.07
CA GLN A 36 -6.75 -1.39 15.73
C GLN A 36 -5.37 -2.04 15.79
N ALA A 37 -5.30 -3.32 16.15
CA ALA A 37 -4.04 -4.07 16.12
C ALA A 37 -3.45 -4.12 14.70
N ALA A 38 -4.29 -4.29 13.67
CA ALA A 38 -3.84 -4.26 12.28
C ALA A 38 -3.26 -2.88 11.89
N CYS A 39 -3.92 -1.78 12.25
CA CYS A 39 -3.41 -0.44 11.97
C CYS A 39 -2.06 -0.20 12.65
N ARG A 40 -1.88 -0.66 13.89
CA ARG A 40 -0.60 -0.60 14.60
C ARG A 40 0.47 -1.45 13.93
N ALA A 41 0.14 -2.66 13.49
CA ALA A 41 1.08 -3.56 12.82
C ALA A 41 1.55 -3.01 11.46
N ILE A 42 0.66 -2.35 10.72
CA ILE A 42 0.96 -1.67 9.45
C ILE A 42 1.80 -0.40 9.68
N ASN A 43 1.80 0.17 10.88
CA ASN A 43 2.54 1.39 11.22
C ASN A 43 4.04 1.10 11.47
N CYS A 44 4.75 0.58 10.47
CA CYS A 44 6.16 0.21 10.57
C CYS A 44 6.94 0.50 9.29
N ASP A 45 8.27 0.34 9.35
CA ASP A 45 9.17 0.61 8.23
C ASP A 45 8.89 -0.32 7.03
N GLU A 46 8.60 -1.60 7.27
CA GLU A 46 8.31 -2.56 6.18
C GLU A 46 7.14 -2.14 5.28
N TRP A 47 6.27 -1.27 5.77
CA TRP A 47 5.17 -0.71 5.00
C TRP A 47 5.50 0.63 4.35
N TRP A 48 6.22 1.51 5.05
CA TRP A 48 6.27 2.93 4.70
C TRP A 48 7.66 3.49 4.45
N ASN A 49 8.73 2.77 4.79
CA ASN A 49 10.08 3.31 4.83
C ASN A 49 11.14 2.34 4.31
N GLY A 50 12.00 2.82 3.42
CA GLY A 50 13.05 2.03 2.80
C GLY A 50 12.68 1.49 1.42
N THR A 51 13.68 1.03 0.69
CA THR A 51 13.57 0.62 -0.72
C THR A 51 12.84 -0.71 -0.92
N THR A 52 12.67 -1.48 0.16
CA THR A 52 11.97 -2.77 0.16
C THR A 52 10.61 -2.69 0.84
N ALA A 53 10.15 -1.49 1.21
CA ALA A 53 8.85 -1.31 1.83
C ALA A 53 7.71 -1.62 0.86
N VAL A 54 6.55 -2.04 1.37
CA VAL A 54 5.34 -2.26 0.54
C VAL A 54 5.03 -1.02 -0.29
N ALA A 55 5.12 0.18 0.30
CA ALA A 55 4.84 1.42 -0.41
C ALA A 55 5.94 1.86 -1.40
N ALA A 56 7.11 1.21 -1.39
CA ALA A 56 8.18 1.44 -2.38
C ALA A 56 7.99 0.63 -3.67
N VAL A 57 7.08 -0.35 -3.68
CA VAL A 57 6.81 -1.18 -4.86
C VAL A 57 6.16 -0.34 -5.96
N ASP A 58 6.83 -0.27 -7.12
CA ASP A 58 6.27 0.29 -8.34
C ASP A 58 5.94 -0.82 -9.35
N LEU A 59 4.64 -1.07 -9.56
CA LEU A 59 4.18 -2.09 -10.49
C LEU A 59 4.39 -1.70 -11.95
N ALA A 60 4.49 -0.41 -12.28
CA ALA A 60 4.80 0.02 -13.63
C ALA A 60 6.23 -0.39 -13.99
N VAL A 61 7.17 -0.28 -13.04
CA VAL A 61 8.53 -0.78 -13.21
C VAL A 61 8.54 -2.30 -13.29
N ALA A 62 7.86 -2.98 -12.35
CA ALA A 62 7.82 -4.44 -12.31
C ALA A 62 7.19 -5.06 -13.57
N GLY A 63 6.21 -4.38 -14.18
CA GLY A 63 5.50 -4.81 -15.37
C GLY A 63 6.05 -4.30 -16.69
N GLY A 64 7.27 -3.74 -16.72
CA GLY A 64 7.91 -3.27 -17.95
C GLY A 64 7.23 -2.07 -18.60
N PHE A 65 6.54 -1.23 -17.81
CA PHE A 65 5.85 -0.02 -18.23
C PHE A 65 4.74 -0.22 -19.26
N THR A 66 4.15 -1.42 -19.33
CA THR A 66 2.93 -1.66 -20.13
C THR A 66 1.77 -0.79 -19.64
N ALA A 67 0.78 -0.54 -20.51
CA ALA A 67 -0.42 0.20 -20.14
C ALA A 67 -1.11 -0.39 -18.90
N GLN A 68 -1.26 -1.72 -18.84
CA GLN A 68 -1.83 -2.42 -17.69
C GLN A 68 -1.02 -2.20 -16.42
N SER A 69 0.31 -2.34 -16.48
CA SER A 69 1.16 -2.14 -15.29
C SER A 69 1.15 -0.72 -14.73
N ARG A 70 0.94 0.27 -15.60
CA ARG A 70 0.73 1.65 -15.16
C ARG A 70 -0.60 1.80 -14.45
N THR A 71 -1.68 1.22 -14.97
CA THR A 71 -2.99 1.18 -14.29
C THR A 71 -2.89 0.47 -12.94
N ASP A 72 -2.24 -0.69 -12.89
CA ASP A 72 -2.08 -1.46 -11.66
C ASP A 72 -1.24 -0.70 -10.62
N ALA A 73 -0.21 0.04 -11.04
CA ALA A 73 0.55 0.90 -10.15
C ALA A 73 -0.31 2.04 -9.57
N GLN A 74 -1.24 2.58 -10.35
CA GLN A 74 -2.20 3.58 -9.87
C GLN A 74 -3.13 2.98 -8.82
N ASP A 75 -3.67 1.79 -9.09
CA ASP A 75 -4.56 1.09 -8.18
C ASP A 75 -3.85 0.72 -6.87
N LEU A 76 -2.59 0.29 -6.93
CA LEU A 76 -1.79 0.01 -5.73
C LEU A 76 -1.58 1.27 -4.90
N ARG A 77 -1.18 2.39 -5.53
CA ARG A 77 -1.01 3.68 -4.84
C ARG A 77 -2.32 4.16 -4.22
N GLN A 78 -3.44 3.97 -4.90
CA GLN A 78 -4.76 4.32 -4.39
C GLN A 78 -5.17 3.43 -3.21
N ALA A 79 -4.86 2.13 -3.24
CA ALA A 79 -5.06 1.24 -2.11
C ALA A 79 -4.21 1.68 -0.90
N LEU A 80 -2.93 1.99 -1.10
CA LEU A 80 -2.02 2.45 -0.05
C LEU A 80 -2.49 3.78 0.57
N LEU A 81 -3.04 4.70 -0.23
CA LEU A 81 -3.68 5.92 0.28
C LEU A 81 -4.84 5.64 1.22
N VAL A 82 -5.70 4.68 0.88
CA VAL A 82 -6.84 4.28 1.73
C VAL A 82 -6.35 3.60 3.01
N ILE A 83 -5.35 2.75 2.91
CA ILE A 83 -4.73 2.06 4.05
C ILE A 83 -4.17 3.08 5.03
N PHE A 84 -3.33 4.00 4.55
CA PHE A 84 -2.74 5.05 5.37
C PHE A 84 -3.79 5.97 6.01
N THR A 85 -4.80 6.38 5.25
CA THR A 85 -5.87 7.26 5.77
C THR A 85 -6.68 6.55 6.84
N THR A 86 -6.91 5.24 6.70
CA THR A 86 -7.59 4.45 7.74
C THR A 86 -6.69 4.32 8.97
N MET A 87 -5.41 3.98 8.80
CA MET A 87 -4.43 3.91 9.89
C MET A 87 -4.44 5.22 10.72
N ARG A 88 -4.42 6.38 10.06
CA ARG A 88 -4.54 7.69 10.71
C ARG A 88 -5.86 7.89 11.45
N ALA A 89 -6.99 7.42 10.90
CA ALA A 89 -8.28 7.50 11.57
C ALA A 89 -8.32 6.66 12.87
N TYR A 90 -7.47 5.65 12.98
CA TYR A 90 -7.26 4.86 14.20
C TYR A 90 -6.22 5.46 15.15
N GLY A 91 -5.70 6.66 14.86
CA GLY A 91 -4.76 7.39 15.74
C GLY A 91 -3.29 7.07 15.49
N GLU A 92 -2.97 6.25 14.51
CA GLU A 92 -1.59 5.89 14.19
C GLU A 92 -0.90 7.01 13.39
N LEU A 93 0.28 7.42 13.83
CA LEU A 93 1.10 8.47 13.21
C LEU A 93 2.37 7.84 12.62
N ASN A 94 2.66 8.17 11.35
CA ASN A 94 3.86 7.70 10.65
C ASN A 94 4.43 8.78 9.73
N ALA A 95 5.58 9.35 10.11
CA ALA A 95 6.20 10.43 9.35
C ALA A 95 6.69 9.99 7.96
N ALA A 96 7.27 8.79 7.85
CA ALA A 96 7.70 8.25 6.56
C ALA A 96 6.50 8.02 5.62
N GLY A 97 5.43 7.43 6.15
CA GLY A 97 4.18 7.23 5.44
C GLY A 97 3.58 8.54 4.95
N GLU A 98 3.55 9.61 5.77
CA GLU A 98 3.07 10.93 5.33
C GLU A 98 3.82 11.45 4.11
N VAL A 99 5.14 11.29 4.06
CA VAL A 99 5.96 11.69 2.91
C VAL A 99 5.55 10.89 1.67
N VAL A 100 5.43 9.57 1.80
CA VAL A 100 5.07 8.67 0.69
C VAL A 100 3.67 8.97 0.15
N VAL A 101 2.64 9.02 1.00
CA VAL A 101 1.28 9.34 0.53
C VAL A 101 1.14 10.78 0.01
N SER A 102 1.94 11.73 0.50
CA SER A 102 2.03 13.07 -0.11
C SER A 102 2.49 12.99 -1.57
N GLN A 103 3.50 12.16 -1.87
CA GLN A 103 3.93 11.94 -3.25
C GLN A 103 2.85 11.26 -4.09
N PHE A 104 2.17 10.24 -3.55
CA PHE A 104 1.06 9.59 -4.27
C PHE A 104 -0.08 10.57 -4.59
N ARG A 105 -0.44 11.46 -3.66
CA ARG A 105 -1.45 12.50 -3.88
C ARG A 105 -1.03 13.49 -4.96
N LYS A 106 0.24 13.92 -4.96
CA LYS A 106 0.78 14.82 -6.00
C LYS A 106 0.73 14.15 -7.38
N TRP A 107 1.19 12.90 -7.43
CA TRP A 107 1.18 12.10 -8.65
C TRP A 107 -0.25 11.93 -9.20
N LYS A 108 -1.23 11.65 -8.34
CA LYS A 108 -2.63 11.55 -8.74
C LYS A 108 -3.15 12.85 -9.36
N LYS A 109 -2.81 14.01 -8.80
CA LYS A 109 -3.25 15.32 -9.33
C LYS A 109 -2.62 15.66 -10.69
N SER A 110 -1.41 15.18 -10.97
CA SER A 110 -0.72 15.47 -12.24
C SER A 110 -1.13 14.54 -13.39
N HIS A 111 -1.96 13.53 -13.13
CA HIS A 111 -2.43 12.56 -14.12
C HIS A 111 -3.98 12.60 -14.26
N VAL A 112 -4.59 13.74 -13.90
CA VAL A 112 -5.99 14.09 -14.20
C VAL A 112 -6.05 14.89 -15.49
#